data_AF-A0A259Q177-F1
#
_entry.id   AF-A0A259Q177-F1
#
_cell.length_a   1.000
_cell.length_b   1.000
_cell.length_c   1.000
_cell.angle_alpha   90.00
_cell.angle_beta   90.00
_cell.angle_gamma   90.00
#
_symmetry.space_group_name_H-M   'P 1'
#
loop_
_entity.id
_entity.type
_entity.pdbx_description
1 polymer ?
#
loop_
_entity_poly.entity_id
_entity_poly.type
_entity_poly.pdbx_seq_one_letter_code
_entity_poly.pdbx_strand_id
1 'polypeptide(L)'
;PPGQLREPLEADAALRFVSQPTHAGTCLETGPAARHRGHPLVQTAAGYGLLARLAARLVDLCAVLVALQRGDSAPPAAEAAGLGWVDSARGRLFHHVELDAQQRIARYRILAPTEWNAHPRGLAAQLLAGIGHGTPATTRRQARLVLQAVDPCVQVTLHLAMPEPAHA
;
A
#
# COMPACT_ATOMS: atom_id res chain seq x y z
N PRO A 1 10.53 -9.01 -1.53
CA PRO A 1 11.04 -9.74 -2.71
C PRO A 1 9.86 -10.45 -3.40
N PRO A 2 9.54 -10.12 -4.67
CA PRO A 2 8.27 -10.52 -5.30
C PRO A 2 8.00 -12.03 -5.31
N GLY A 3 9.00 -12.85 -5.64
CA GLY A 3 8.84 -14.31 -5.72
C GLY A 3 8.52 -14.98 -4.38
N GLN A 4 8.81 -14.34 -3.26
CA GLN A 4 8.52 -14.88 -1.92
C GLN A 4 7.04 -14.75 -1.52
N LEU A 5 6.21 -14.08 -2.33
CA LEU A 5 4.78 -13.97 -2.10
C LEU A 5 3.96 -15.02 -2.87
N ARG A 6 4.60 -15.84 -3.73
CA ARG A 6 3.90 -16.87 -4.51
C ARG A 6 3.27 -17.94 -3.62
N GLU A 7 4.07 -18.58 -2.77
CA GLU A 7 3.62 -19.65 -1.89
C GLU A 7 2.47 -19.21 -0.94
N PRO A 8 2.54 -18.06 -0.24
CA PRO A 8 1.42 -17.64 0.58
C PRO A 8 0.18 -17.29 -0.24
N LEU A 9 0.30 -16.79 -1.48
CA LEU A 9 -0.84 -16.58 -2.38
C LEU A 9 -1.46 -17.91 -2.84
N GLU A 10 -0.66 -18.89 -3.23
CA GLU A 10 -1.11 -20.23 -3.63
C GLU A 10 -1.89 -20.92 -2.50
N ALA A 11 -1.36 -20.85 -1.27
CA ALA A 11 -1.97 -21.44 -0.09
C ALA A 11 -3.23 -20.70 0.40
N ASP A 12 -3.51 -19.49 -0.10
CA ASP A 12 -4.57 -18.62 0.41
C ASP A 12 -5.96 -18.97 -0.14
N ALA A 13 -6.43 -20.19 0.10
CA ALA A 13 -7.75 -20.63 -0.34
C ALA A 13 -8.90 -19.82 0.30
N ALA A 14 -8.69 -19.28 1.50
CA ALA A 14 -9.69 -18.54 2.26
C ALA A 14 -9.54 -17.00 2.18
N LEU A 15 -8.67 -16.50 1.31
CA LEU A 15 -8.40 -15.06 1.10
C LEU A 15 -7.95 -14.31 2.37
N ARG A 16 -7.38 -15.02 3.35
CA ARG A 16 -6.88 -14.44 4.60
C ARG A 16 -5.59 -13.67 4.36
N PHE A 17 -4.66 -14.26 3.61
CA PHE A 17 -3.39 -13.63 3.32
C PHE A 17 -3.57 -12.38 2.46
N VAL A 18 -4.39 -12.42 1.40
CA VAL A 18 -4.65 -11.23 0.59
C VAL A 18 -5.32 -10.12 1.39
N SER A 19 -6.21 -10.46 2.33
CA SER A 19 -6.89 -9.46 3.16
C SER A 19 -6.00 -8.77 4.20
N GLN A 20 -5.03 -9.51 4.75
CA GLN A 20 -4.11 -9.02 5.78
C GLN A 20 -2.69 -9.55 5.52
N PRO A 21 -2.01 -9.00 4.49
CA PRO A 21 -0.74 -9.53 4.04
C PRO A 21 0.37 -9.24 5.04
N THR A 22 1.26 -10.22 5.21
CA THR A 22 2.49 -10.04 5.97
C THR A 22 3.67 -10.65 5.24
N HIS A 23 4.86 -10.10 5.45
CA HIS A 23 6.10 -10.63 4.95
C HIS A 23 7.06 -10.84 6.12
N ALA A 24 7.51 -12.08 6.33
CA ALA A 24 8.31 -12.46 7.49
C ALA A 24 7.69 -11.96 8.83
N GLY A 25 6.37 -12.08 8.98
CA GLY A 25 5.63 -11.63 10.17
C GLY A 25 5.37 -10.12 10.26
N THR A 26 5.95 -9.32 9.36
CA THR A 26 5.83 -7.85 9.35
C THR A 26 4.85 -7.36 8.29
N CYS A 27 4.16 -6.25 8.58
CA CYS A 27 3.41 -5.53 7.56
C CYS A 27 4.35 -4.52 6.90
N LEU A 28 4.39 -4.51 5.57
CA LEU A 28 5.22 -3.58 4.81
C LEU A 28 4.38 -2.37 4.35
N GLU A 29 5.01 -1.21 4.24
CA GLU A 29 4.47 -0.10 3.46
C GLU A 29 4.74 -0.35 1.97
N THR A 30 3.73 -0.09 1.14
CA THR A 30 3.89 -0.05 -0.32
C THR A 30 3.50 1.31 -0.86
N GLY A 31 4.05 1.70 -2.01
CA GLY A 31 3.78 2.98 -2.64
C GLY A 31 5.04 3.78 -2.99
N PRO A 32 4.87 5.03 -3.45
CA PRO A 32 5.98 5.90 -3.84
C PRO A 32 7.05 6.05 -2.76
N ALA A 33 6.66 6.18 -1.49
CA ALA A 33 7.60 6.33 -0.39
C ALA A 33 8.49 5.08 -0.19
N ALA A 34 7.92 3.88 -0.32
CA ALA A 34 8.69 2.64 -0.27
C ALA A 34 9.62 2.50 -1.49
N ARG A 35 9.12 2.86 -2.69
CA ARG A 35 9.86 2.79 -3.96
C ARG A 35 11.05 3.75 -4.00
N HIS A 36 10.84 4.98 -3.54
CA HIS A 36 11.82 6.08 -3.58
C HIS A 36 12.48 6.34 -2.22
N ARG A 37 12.48 5.38 -1.29
CA ARG A 37 13.08 5.52 0.06
C ARG A 37 14.55 5.94 0.05
N GLY A 38 15.27 5.66 -1.03
CA GLY A 38 16.67 6.03 -1.23
C GLY A 38 16.87 7.41 -1.88
N HIS A 39 15.81 8.10 -2.31
CA HIS A 39 15.91 9.39 -2.97
C HIS A 39 16.24 10.49 -1.95
N PRO A 40 17.23 11.39 -2.19
CA PRO A 40 17.67 12.38 -1.21
C PRO A 40 16.54 13.25 -0.65
N LEU A 41 15.64 13.73 -1.51
CA LEU A 41 14.47 14.52 -1.08
C LEU A 41 13.56 13.75 -0.11
N VAL A 42 13.34 12.45 -0.36
CA VAL A 42 12.47 11.60 0.48
C VAL A 42 13.13 11.36 1.83
N GLN A 43 14.44 11.13 1.85
CA GLN A 43 15.22 10.95 3.08
C GLN A 43 15.23 12.23 3.94
N THR A 44 15.47 13.40 3.33
CA THR A 44 15.39 14.69 4.04
C THR A 44 14.00 14.94 4.61
N ALA A 45 12.95 14.53 3.89
CA ALA A 45 11.57 14.68 4.34
C ALA A 45 11.12 13.64 5.38
N ALA A 46 11.88 12.57 5.62
CA ALA A 46 11.50 11.45 6.50
C ALA A 46 11.17 11.86 7.93
N GLY A 47 11.83 12.91 8.45
CA GLY A 47 11.60 13.45 9.80
C GLY A 47 10.33 14.30 9.94
N TYR A 48 9.66 14.65 8.86
CA TYR A 48 8.55 15.63 8.85
C TYR A 48 7.18 14.99 8.65
N GLY A 49 6.98 13.81 9.23
CA GLY A 49 5.68 13.11 9.24
C GLY A 49 5.19 12.70 7.85
N LEU A 50 4.06 13.30 7.42
CA LEU A 50 3.44 12.99 6.12
C LEU A 50 4.24 13.52 4.92
N LEU A 51 5.16 14.48 5.14
CA LEU A 51 5.89 15.16 4.07
C LEU A 51 6.69 14.18 3.20
N ALA A 52 7.31 13.15 3.79
CA ALA A 52 8.07 12.15 3.05
C ALA A 52 7.24 11.45 1.97
N ARG A 53 5.96 11.18 2.26
CA ARG A 53 5.03 10.52 1.33
C ARG A 53 4.61 11.46 0.21
N LEU A 54 4.34 12.72 0.53
CA LEU A 54 4.04 13.74 -0.47
C LEU A 54 5.25 14.00 -1.39
N ALA A 55 6.45 14.14 -0.80
CA ALA A 55 7.69 14.28 -1.55
C ALA A 55 7.94 13.07 -2.46
N ALA A 56 7.76 11.86 -1.95
CA ALA A 56 7.93 10.64 -2.74
C ALA A 56 6.93 10.55 -3.91
N ARG A 57 5.68 11.01 -3.74
CA ARG A 57 4.71 11.11 -4.85
C ARG A 57 5.17 12.07 -5.94
N LEU A 58 5.76 13.21 -5.55
CA LEU A 58 6.32 14.17 -6.52
C LEU A 58 7.53 13.58 -7.26
N VAL A 59 8.43 12.91 -6.54
CA VAL A 59 9.57 12.20 -7.14
C VAL A 59 9.08 11.13 -8.14
N ASP A 60 8.07 10.35 -7.75
CA ASP A 60 7.49 9.31 -8.60
C ASP A 60 6.84 9.89 -9.87
N LEU A 61 6.10 10.99 -9.74
CA LEU A 61 5.53 11.71 -10.87
C LEU A 61 6.62 12.21 -11.83
N CYS A 62 7.67 12.87 -11.30
CA CYS A 62 8.77 13.34 -12.12
C CYS A 62 9.50 12.19 -12.83
N ALA A 63 9.72 11.07 -12.15
CA ALA A 63 10.34 9.89 -12.75
C ALA A 63 9.52 9.34 -13.92
N VAL A 64 8.19 9.25 -13.77
CA VAL A 64 7.28 8.83 -14.84
C VAL A 64 7.31 9.82 -16.01
N LEU A 65 7.26 11.13 -15.74
CA LEU A 65 7.31 12.15 -16.81
C LEU A 65 8.61 12.08 -17.61
N VAL A 66 9.75 11.90 -16.94
CA VAL A 66 11.05 11.76 -17.61
C VAL A 66 11.10 10.51 -18.48
N ALA A 67 10.59 9.38 -17.98
CA ALA A 67 10.52 8.13 -18.75
C ALA A 67 9.66 8.30 -20.01
N LEU A 68 8.46 8.90 -19.87
CA LEU A 68 7.58 9.19 -21.00
C LEU A 68 8.22 10.11 -22.04
N GLN A 69 8.92 11.16 -21.60
CA GLN A 69 9.63 12.08 -22.50
C GLN A 69 10.76 11.40 -23.28
N ARG A 70 11.39 10.38 -22.70
CA ARG A 70 12.42 9.55 -23.37
C ARG A 70 11.82 8.51 -24.32
N GLY A 71 10.50 8.31 -24.30
CA GLY A 71 9.85 7.24 -25.02
C GLY A 71 10.05 5.87 -24.36
N ASP A 72 10.45 5.83 -23.09
CA ASP A 72 10.54 4.58 -22.34
C ASP A 72 9.13 4.00 -22.19
N SER A 73 8.95 2.77 -22.66
CA SER A 73 7.72 2.03 -22.36
C SER A 73 7.72 1.60 -20.89
N ALA A 74 6.54 1.53 -20.27
CA ALA A 74 6.44 0.97 -18.93
C ALA A 74 7.06 -0.44 -18.93
N PRO A 75 7.94 -0.77 -17.97
CA PRO A 75 8.54 -2.09 -17.93
C PRO A 75 7.42 -3.13 -17.87
N PRO A 76 7.53 -4.24 -18.62
CA PRO A 76 6.52 -5.29 -18.59
C PRO A 76 6.33 -5.78 -17.16
N ALA A 77 5.12 -6.21 -16.83
CA ALA A 77 4.88 -6.90 -15.57
C ALA A 77 5.88 -8.06 -15.46
N ALA A 78 6.54 -8.18 -14.32
CA ALA A 78 7.42 -9.30 -14.08
C ALA A 78 6.56 -10.50 -13.64
N GLU A 79 6.89 -11.66 -14.18
CA GLU A 79 6.07 -12.87 -14.05
C GLU A 79 6.91 -14.06 -13.58
N ALA A 80 6.30 -14.92 -12.77
CA ALA A 80 6.84 -16.20 -12.37
C ALA A 80 5.70 -17.16 -12.02
N ALA A 81 5.57 -18.28 -12.75
CA ALA A 81 4.66 -19.39 -12.42
C ALA A 81 3.26 -18.94 -11.93
N GLY A 82 2.50 -18.26 -12.80
CA GLY A 82 1.15 -17.78 -12.48
C GLY A 82 1.10 -16.52 -11.61
N LEU A 83 2.22 -16.03 -11.07
CA LEU A 83 2.33 -14.76 -10.36
C LEU A 83 2.83 -13.66 -11.30
N GLY A 84 2.03 -12.63 -11.54
CA GLY A 84 2.44 -11.38 -12.20
C GLY A 84 2.43 -10.22 -11.21
N TRP A 85 3.36 -9.26 -11.35
CA TRP A 85 3.34 -8.05 -10.53
C TRP A 85 3.81 -6.81 -11.28
N VAL A 86 3.27 -5.67 -10.82
CA VAL A 86 3.61 -4.35 -11.35
C VAL A 86 3.64 -3.33 -10.21
N ASP A 87 4.49 -2.32 -10.35
CA ASP A 87 4.50 -1.17 -9.46
C ASP A 87 3.46 -0.13 -9.97
N SER A 88 2.29 -0.08 -9.34
CA SER A 88 1.25 0.92 -9.62
C SER A 88 1.55 2.25 -8.92
N ALA A 89 0.77 3.30 -9.23
CA ALA A 89 0.89 4.60 -8.55
C ALA A 89 0.75 4.53 -7.02
N ARG A 90 0.02 3.53 -6.49
CA ARG A 90 -0.27 3.39 -5.05
C ARG A 90 0.58 2.32 -4.37
N GLY A 91 1.43 1.62 -5.13
CA GLY A 91 2.30 0.57 -4.63
C GLY A 91 2.26 -0.68 -5.49
N ARG A 92 2.88 -1.75 -4.99
CA ARG A 92 3.03 -3.00 -5.75
C ARG A 92 1.73 -3.79 -5.75
N LEU A 93 1.29 -4.14 -6.96
CA LEU A 93 0.11 -4.94 -7.23
C LEU A 93 0.55 -6.32 -7.70
N PHE A 94 -0.01 -7.37 -7.11
CA PHE A 94 0.25 -8.76 -7.47
C PHE A 94 -1.03 -9.42 -7.94
N HIS A 95 -0.92 -10.18 -9.03
CA HIS A 95 -1.97 -11.04 -9.56
C HIS A 95 -1.43 -12.45 -9.56
N HIS A 96 -2.17 -13.40 -9.00
CA HIS A 96 -1.81 -14.81 -8.99
C HIS A 96 -2.92 -15.63 -9.62
N VAL A 97 -2.55 -16.49 -10.56
CA VAL A 97 -3.44 -17.31 -11.39
C VAL A 97 -3.01 -18.76 -11.31
N GLU A 98 -3.96 -19.63 -11.00
CA GLU A 98 -3.83 -21.08 -11.16
C GLU A 98 -4.76 -21.52 -12.29
N LEU A 99 -4.24 -22.31 -13.23
CA LEU A 99 -5.03 -22.89 -14.32
C LEU A 99 -5.38 -24.36 -14.01
N ASP A 100 -6.57 -24.80 -14.42
CA ASP A 100 -6.94 -26.22 -14.39
C ASP A 100 -6.30 -27.02 -15.55
N ALA A 101 -6.54 -28.32 -15.58
CA ALA A 101 -6.03 -29.20 -16.64
C ALA A 101 -6.54 -28.83 -18.05
N GLN A 102 -7.63 -28.07 -18.14
CA GLN A 102 -8.22 -27.57 -19.38
C GLN A 102 -7.75 -26.15 -19.72
N GLN A 103 -6.69 -25.64 -19.07
CA GLN A 103 -6.14 -24.30 -19.27
C GLN A 103 -7.14 -23.16 -18.96
N ARG A 104 -8.10 -23.40 -18.06
CA ARG A 104 -9.04 -22.37 -17.58
C ARG A 104 -8.61 -21.86 -16.22
N ILE A 105 -8.95 -20.62 -15.89
CA ILE A 105 -8.66 -20.05 -14.57
C ILE A 105 -9.42 -20.85 -13.50
N ALA A 106 -8.68 -21.60 -12.70
CA ALA A 106 -9.18 -22.34 -11.55
C ALA A 106 -9.24 -21.48 -10.30
N ARG A 107 -8.21 -20.64 -10.11
CA ARG A 107 -8.13 -19.67 -9.01
C ARG A 107 -7.48 -18.38 -9.48
N TYR A 108 -7.97 -17.27 -8.94
CA TYR A 108 -7.44 -15.94 -9.20
C TYR A 108 -7.39 -15.15 -7.91
N ARG A 109 -6.23 -14.59 -7.59
CA ARG A 109 -6.03 -13.76 -6.39
C ARG A 109 -5.36 -12.46 -6.76
N ILE A 110 -5.85 -11.39 -6.15
CA ILE A 110 -5.28 -10.05 -6.27
C ILE A 110 -4.81 -9.65 -4.90
N LEU A 111 -3.53 -9.34 -4.78
CA LEU A 111 -2.98 -8.67 -3.61
C LEU A 111 -2.63 -7.25 -4.02
N ALA A 112 -3.54 -6.33 -3.71
CA ALA A 112 -3.40 -4.93 -4.06
C ALA A 112 -2.59 -4.15 -3.00
N PRO A 113 -2.13 -2.93 -3.34
CA PRO A 113 -1.34 -2.10 -2.43
C PRO A 113 -2.11 -1.66 -1.18
N THR A 114 -3.44 -1.50 -1.31
CA THR A 114 -4.29 -1.01 -0.21
C THR A 114 -4.35 -2.00 0.93
N GLU A 115 -4.29 -3.30 0.66
CA GLU A 115 -4.33 -4.39 1.64
C GLU A 115 -3.11 -4.32 2.57
N TRP A 116 -1.94 -3.97 2.03
CA TRP A 116 -0.74 -3.69 2.83
C TRP A 116 -0.88 -2.41 3.66
N ASN A 117 -1.31 -1.31 3.02
CA ASN A 117 -1.31 -0.01 3.67
C ASN A 117 -2.46 0.17 4.69
N ALA A 118 -3.59 -0.52 4.48
CA ALA A 118 -4.76 -0.53 5.37
C ALA A 118 -4.78 -1.71 6.35
N HIS A 119 -3.76 -2.58 6.31
CA HIS A 119 -3.57 -3.64 7.29
C HIS A 119 -3.68 -3.08 8.73
N PRO A 120 -4.23 -3.81 9.72
CA PRO A 120 -4.38 -3.32 11.10
C PRO A 120 -3.06 -2.91 11.78
N ARG A 121 -1.94 -3.51 11.36
CA ARG A 121 -0.57 -3.14 11.74
C ARG A 121 0.19 -2.34 10.67
N GLY A 122 -0.51 -1.93 9.60
CA GLY A 122 0.03 -1.27 8.42
C GLY A 122 0.08 0.25 8.56
N LEU A 123 0.42 0.90 7.45
CA LEU A 123 0.72 2.32 7.40
C LEU A 123 -0.41 3.21 7.95
N ALA A 124 -1.63 3.00 7.48
CA ALA A 124 -2.78 3.82 7.87
C ALA A 124 -3.02 3.76 9.38
N ALA A 125 -3.01 2.55 9.95
CA ALA A 125 -3.18 2.35 11.39
C ALA A 125 -2.07 3.04 12.19
N GLN A 126 -0.81 2.90 11.78
CA GLN A 126 0.33 3.54 12.46
C GLN A 126 0.23 5.07 12.43
N LEU A 127 -0.11 5.66 11.28
CA LEU A 127 -0.23 7.12 11.13
C LEU A 127 -1.44 7.68 11.88
N LEU A 128 -2.59 6.98 11.84
CA LEU A 128 -3.79 7.39 12.56
C LEU A 128 -3.60 7.31 14.09
N ALA A 129 -2.92 6.27 14.58
CA ALA A 129 -2.59 6.14 16.00
C ALA A 129 -1.63 7.24 16.49
N GLY A 130 -0.81 7.80 15.60
CA GLY A 130 0.08 8.92 15.91
C GLY A 130 -0.60 10.29 15.94
N ILE A 131 -1.90 10.39 15.67
CA ILE A 131 -2.62 11.67 15.76
C ILE A 131 -2.74 12.06 17.23
N GLY A 132 -2.14 13.19 17.60
CA GLY A 132 -2.18 13.72 18.96
C GLY A 132 -3.60 14.09 19.43
N HIS A 133 -3.75 14.27 20.74
CA HIS A 133 -4.99 14.71 21.35
C HIS A 133 -5.43 16.09 20.83
N GLY A 134 -6.73 16.24 20.58
CA GLY A 134 -7.31 17.48 20.08
C GLY A 134 -8.83 17.42 20.07
N THR A 135 -9.46 18.45 19.53
CA THR A 135 -10.92 18.46 19.35
C THR A 135 -11.32 17.45 18.27
N PRO A 136 -12.57 16.95 18.26
CA PRO A 136 -13.06 16.08 17.19
C PRO A 136 -12.84 16.67 15.79
N ALA A 137 -12.93 18.00 15.65
CA ALA A 137 -12.68 18.70 14.40
C ALA A 137 -11.20 18.63 13.98
N THR A 138 -10.25 18.86 14.89
CA THR A 138 -8.81 18.79 14.57
C THR A 138 -8.38 17.36 14.28
N THR A 139 -8.84 16.39 15.06
CA THR A 139 -8.57 14.96 14.83
C THR A 139 -9.14 14.51 13.49
N ARG A 140 -10.37 14.89 13.14
CA ARG A 140 -10.96 14.60 11.83
C ARG A 140 -10.12 15.18 10.69
N ARG A 141 -9.64 16.41 10.84
CA ARG A 141 -8.80 17.07 9.82
C ARG A 141 -7.47 16.35 9.65
N GLN A 142 -6.80 16.00 10.73
CA GLN A 142 -5.53 15.25 10.69
C GLN A 142 -5.71 13.86 10.11
N ALA A 143 -6.77 13.13 10.48
CA ALA A 143 -7.09 11.84 9.91
C ALA A 143 -7.31 11.91 8.40
N ARG A 144 -7.97 12.96 7.90
CA ARG A 144 -8.11 13.21 6.46
C ARG A 144 -6.77 13.43 5.77
N LEU A 145 -5.85 14.18 6.39
CA LEU A 145 -4.49 14.37 5.84
C LEU A 145 -3.73 13.04 5.78
N VAL A 146 -3.85 12.21 6.81
CA VAL A 146 -3.27 10.85 6.81
C VAL A 146 -3.81 10.04 5.64
N LEU A 147 -5.14 9.98 5.46
CA LEU A 147 -5.73 9.25 4.35
C LEU A 147 -5.29 9.77 2.98
N GLN A 148 -5.16 11.09 2.82
CA GLN A 148 -4.63 11.69 1.58
C GLN A 148 -3.17 11.28 1.32
N ALA A 149 -2.36 11.18 2.37
CA ALA A 149 -0.96 10.75 2.26
C ALA A 149 -0.83 9.24 1.99
N VAL A 150 -1.72 8.42 2.56
CA VAL A 150 -1.81 6.97 2.30
C VAL A 150 -2.31 6.68 0.88
N ASP A 151 -3.20 7.53 0.35
CA ASP A 151 -3.77 7.43 -1.01
C ASP A 151 -4.47 6.08 -1.33
N PRO A 152 -5.42 5.62 -0.49
CA PRO A 152 -6.09 4.35 -0.72
C PRO A 152 -6.86 4.36 -2.05
N CYS A 153 -6.88 3.22 -2.76
CA CYS A 153 -7.60 3.09 -4.03
C CYS A 153 -9.09 2.74 -3.89
N VAL A 154 -9.59 2.69 -2.65
CA VAL A 154 -10.97 2.32 -2.31
C VAL A 154 -11.66 3.47 -1.58
N GLN A 155 -12.99 3.44 -1.55
CA GLN A 155 -13.74 4.39 -0.74
C GLN A 155 -13.42 4.20 0.75
N VAL A 156 -13.14 5.30 1.44
CA VAL A 156 -12.84 5.30 2.88
C VAL A 156 -13.87 6.15 3.61
N THR A 157 -14.43 5.58 4.67
CA THR A 157 -15.31 6.29 5.60
C THR A 157 -14.60 6.44 6.94
N LEU A 158 -14.61 7.66 7.48
CA LEU A 158 -14.02 7.98 8.78
C LEU A 158 -15.10 8.10 9.84
N HIS A 159 -15.03 7.24 10.84
CA HIS A 159 -15.84 7.33 12.06
C HIS A 159 -14.94 7.75 13.21
N LEU A 160 -15.34 8.81 13.93
CA LEU A 160 -14.72 9.17 15.20
C LEU A 160 -15.64 8.65 16.30
N ALA A 161 -15.14 7.71 17.10
CA ALA A 161 -15.83 7.32 18.31
C ALA A 161 -15.73 8.49 19.31
N MET A 162 -16.86 8.86 19.91
CA MET A 162 -16.81 9.64 21.14
C MET A 162 -16.15 8.75 22.20
N PRO A 163 -15.36 9.31 23.14
CA PRO A 163 -14.81 8.53 24.22
C PRO A 163 -15.95 7.76 24.91
N GLU A 164 -15.78 6.45 25.02
CA GLU A 164 -16.63 5.61 25.86
C GLU A 164 -16.62 6.22 27.26
N PRO A 165 -17.79 6.44 27.91
CA PRO A 165 -17.80 6.99 29.26
C PRO A 165 -16.95 6.09 30.13
N ALA A 166 -15.86 6.63 30.66
CA ALA A 166 -14.98 5.93 31.58
C ALA A 166 -15.86 5.30 32.67
N HIS A 167 -15.84 3.97 32.76
CA HIS A 167 -16.42 3.28 33.90
C HIS A 167 -15.75 3.85 35.16
N ALA A 168 -16.60 4.45 36.00
CA ALA A 168 -16.26 5.14 37.24
C ALA A 168 -15.53 4.24 38.24
#